data_AF-A0A100XAR5-F1
#
_entry.id   AF-A0A100XAR5-F1
#
_cell.length_a   1.000
_cell.length_b   1.000
_cell.length_c   1.000
_cell.angle_alpha   90.00
_cell.angle_beta   90.00
_cell.angle_gamma   90.00
#
_symmetry.space_group_name_H-M   'P 1'
#
loop_
_entity.id
_entity.type
_entity.pdbx_description
1 polymer ?
#
loop_
_entity_poly.entity_id
_entity_poly.type
_entity_poly.pdbx_seq_one_letter_code
_entity_poly.pdbx_strand_id
1 'polypeptide(L)'
;MTARDVIDWAPDPDLDRVAEIALGIAEKIREDDPCRLYGELAYLAYRHPAKLAQIAMCLAAWFNPNEPVRCLWERVESIAAAHAGRIVGVA
;
A
#
# COMPACT_ATOMS: atom_id res chain seq x y z
N MET A 1 -22.17 -24.62 -4.39
CA MET A 1 -22.40 -23.73 -5.54
C MET A 1 -21.56 -22.49 -5.32
N THR A 2 -20.27 -22.54 -5.68
CA THR A 2 -19.30 -21.48 -5.36
C THR A 2 -19.43 -20.37 -6.41
N ALA A 3 -19.74 -19.15 -5.97
CA ALA A 3 -19.68 -17.99 -6.83
C ALA A 3 -18.29 -17.94 -7.46
N ARG A 4 -18.21 -17.85 -8.79
CA ARG A 4 -16.94 -17.62 -9.48
C ARG A 4 -16.30 -16.40 -8.85
N ASP A 5 -15.04 -16.51 -8.44
CA ASP A 5 -14.19 -15.39 -8.06
C ASP A 5 -13.96 -14.52 -9.29
N VAL A 6 -14.93 -13.67 -9.62
CA VAL A 6 -14.83 -12.76 -10.75
C VAL A 6 -13.83 -11.67 -10.38
N ILE A 7 -12.73 -11.65 -11.11
CA ILE A 7 -11.75 -10.55 -11.09
C ILE A 7 -12.38 -9.36 -11.79
N ASP A 8 -12.35 -8.21 -11.13
CA ASP A 8 -12.90 -6.97 -11.61
C ASP A 8 -11.81 -6.11 -12.26
N TRP A 9 -11.93 -5.94 -13.58
CA TRP A 9 -11.02 -5.13 -14.38
C TRP A 9 -11.53 -3.71 -14.64
N ALA A 10 -12.67 -3.33 -14.04
CA ALA A 10 -13.16 -1.97 -14.18
C ALA A 10 -12.25 -0.99 -13.40
N PRO A 11 -11.78 0.10 -14.03
CA PRO A 11 -11.18 1.20 -13.29
C PRO A 11 -12.24 1.90 -12.43
N ASP A 12 -11.80 2.57 -11.36
CA ASP A 12 -12.65 3.51 -10.66
C ASP A 12 -12.86 4.76 -11.54
N PRO A 13 -14.12 5.15 -11.84
CA PRO A 13 -14.38 6.37 -12.60
C PRO A 13 -14.14 7.64 -11.77
N ASP A 14 -14.06 7.53 -10.44
CA ASP A 14 -13.83 8.65 -9.54
C ASP A 14 -12.34 8.74 -9.18
N LEU A 15 -11.64 9.71 -9.79
CA LEU A 15 -10.21 9.89 -9.59
C LEU A 15 -9.86 10.54 -8.24
N ASP A 16 -10.78 11.32 -7.66
CA ASP A 16 -10.59 11.89 -6.32
C ASP A 16 -10.60 10.78 -5.29
N ARG A 17 -11.53 9.82 -5.44
CA ARG A 17 -11.55 8.60 -4.62
C ARG A 17 -10.27 7.76 -4.76
N VAL A 18 -9.74 7.62 -5.97
CA VAL A 18 -8.46 6.92 -6.20
C VAL A 18 -7.32 7.62 -5.45
N ALA A 19 -7.27 8.95 -5.50
CA ALA A 19 -6.29 9.74 -4.78
C ALA A 19 -6.43 9.57 -3.26
N GLU A 20 -7.64 9.66 -2.71
CA GLU A 20 -7.87 9.43 -1.27
C GLU A 20 -7.39 8.05 -0.81
N ILE A 21 -7.66 7.00 -1.59
CA ILE A 21 -7.19 5.64 -1.30
C ILE A 21 -5.66 5.57 -1.36
N ALA A 22 -5.04 6.18 -2.37
CA ALA A 22 -3.59 6.22 -2.51
C ALA A 22 -2.93 6.94 -1.31
N LEU A 23 -3.51 8.07 -0.87
CA LEU A 23 -3.03 8.81 0.29
C LEU A 23 -3.15 7.95 1.56
N GLY A 24 -4.30 7.32 1.79
CA GLY A 24 -4.50 6.43 2.93
C GLY A 24 -3.54 5.23 2.93
N ILE A 25 -3.20 4.67 1.76
CA ILE A 25 -2.16 3.64 1.65
C ILE A 25 -0.79 4.20 2.05
N ALA A 26 -0.42 5.38 1.55
CA ALA A 26 0.85 6.01 1.90
C ALA A 26 0.96 6.35 3.40
N GLU A 27 -0.13 6.73 4.05
CA GLU A 27 -0.22 6.95 5.50
C GLU A 27 -0.08 5.63 6.26
N LYS A 28 -0.85 4.59 5.89
CA LYS A 28 -0.76 3.26 6.52
C LYS A 28 0.62 2.64 6.41
N ILE A 29 1.34 2.81 5.29
CA ILE A 29 2.73 2.34 5.15
C ILE A 29 3.64 2.95 6.24
N ARG A 30 3.34 4.17 6.69
CA ARG A 30 4.14 4.90 7.69
C ARG A 30 3.71 4.58 9.12
N GLU A 31 2.44 4.26 9.35
CA GLU A 31 1.82 4.23 10.68
C GLU A 31 1.39 2.82 11.15
N ASP A 32 1.08 1.91 10.24
CA ASP A 32 0.51 0.59 10.54
C ASP A 32 1.53 -0.57 10.43
N ASP A 33 1.12 -1.76 10.91
CA ASP A 33 1.86 -3.01 10.69
C ASP A 33 1.96 -3.35 9.17
N PRO A 34 3.18 -3.38 8.60
CA PRO A 34 3.39 -3.66 7.18
C PRO A 34 2.84 -5.00 6.70
N CYS A 35 2.79 -6.02 7.57
CA CYS A 35 2.33 -7.36 7.22
C CYS A 35 0.83 -7.39 6.91
N ARG A 36 0.04 -6.61 7.65
CA ARG A 36 -1.40 -6.51 7.43
C ARG A 36 -1.71 -5.75 6.14
N LEU A 37 -1.03 -4.63 5.92
CA LEU A 37 -1.20 -3.83 4.71
C LEU A 37 -0.79 -4.63 3.45
N TYR A 38 0.28 -5.42 3.54
CA TYR A 38 0.67 -6.32 2.44
C TYR A 38 -0.46 -7.27 2.04
N GLY A 39 -1.13 -7.91 3.00
CA GLY A 39 -2.26 -8.80 2.74
C GLY A 39 -3.44 -8.09 2.08
N GLU A 40 -3.78 -6.88 2.55
CA GLU A 40 -4.83 -6.04 1.97
C GLU A 40 -4.51 -5.66 0.51
N LEU A 41 -3.27 -5.26 0.23
CA LEU A 41 -2.81 -4.89 -1.12
C LEU A 41 -2.74 -6.11 -2.05
N ALA A 42 -2.27 -7.26 -1.57
CA ALA A 42 -2.23 -8.49 -2.36
C ALA A 42 -3.65 -8.97 -2.73
N TYR A 43 -4.60 -8.85 -1.80
CA TYR A 43 -6.01 -9.14 -2.08
C TYR A 43 -6.60 -8.15 -3.10
N LEU A 44 -6.29 -6.85 -2.96
CA LEU A 44 -6.69 -5.83 -3.93
C LEU A 44 -6.13 -6.10 -5.33
N ALA A 45 -4.85 -6.50 -5.42
CA ALA A 45 -4.21 -6.88 -6.68
C ALA A 45 -4.90 -8.07 -7.35
N TYR A 46 -5.31 -9.06 -6.56
CA TYR A 46 -5.99 -10.24 -7.05
C TYR A 46 -7.41 -9.94 -7.54
N ARG A 47 -8.15 -9.10 -6.82
CA ARG A 47 -9.57 -8.85 -7.09
C ARG A 47 -9.85 -7.67 -8.01
N HIS A 48 -9.05 -6.60 -7.94
CA HIS A 48 -9.28 -5.33 -8.63
C HIS A 48 -7.99 -4.78 -9.26
N PRO A 49 -7.36 -5.51 -10.21
CA PRO A 49 -6.07 -5.14 -10.79
C PRO A 49 -6.06 -3.77 -11.46
N ALA A 50 -7.13 -3.37 -12.15
CA ALA A 50 -7.21 -2.05 -12.79
C ALA A 50 -7.20 -0.90 -11.77
N LYS A 51 -7.90 -1.07 -10.64
CA LYS A 51 -7.90 -0.11 -9.54
C LYS A 51 -6.54 -0.01 -8.86
N LEU A 52 -5.85 -1.14 -8.66
CA LEU A 52 -4.48 -1.12 -8.15
C LEU A 52 -3.54 -0.35 -9.08
N ALA A 53 -3.68 -0.52 -10.40
CA ALA A 53 -2.88 0.21 -11.37
C ALA A 53 -3.11 1.73 -11.26
N GLN A 54 -4.36 2.18 -11.13
CA GLN A 54 -4.67 3.60 -10.92
C GLN A 54 -4.04 4.16 -9.63
N ILE A 55 -4.14 3.41 -8.53
CA ILE A 55 -3.52 3.78 -7.25
C ILE A 55 -1.99 3.87 -7.40
N ALA A 56 -1.36 2.89 -8.03
CA ALA A 56 0.09 2.89 -8.26
C ALA A 56 0.54 4.08 -9.12
N MET A 57 -0.22 4.41 -10.16
CA MET A 57 0.03 5.61 -10.98
C MET A 57 -0.10 6.89 -10.17
N CYS A 58 -1.12 6.98 -9.30
CA CYS A 58 -1.33 8.12 -8.41
C CYS A 58 -0.15 8.30 -7.45
N LEU A 59 0.29 7.22 -6.80
CA LEU A 59 1.46 7.23 -5.91
C LEU A 59 2.74 7.64 -6.66
N ALA A 60 2.96 7.13 -7.87
CA ALA A 60 4.11 7.48 -8.69
C ALA A 60 4.09 8.95 -9.13
N ALA A 61 2.91 9.53 -9.40
CA ALA A 61 2.77 10.94 -9.74
C ALA A 61 3.13 11.87 -8.57
N TRP A 62 2.95 11.42 -7.33
CA TRP A 62 3.34 12.15 -6.12
C TRP A 62 4.77 11.92 -5.68
N PHE A 63 5.41 10.89 -6.20
CA PHE A 63 6.80 10.59 -5.90
C PHE A 63 7.73 11.61 -6.56
N ASN A 64 8.56 12.29 -5.77
CA ASN A 64 9.59 13.18 -6.29
C ASN A 64 10.88 12.38 -6.55
N PRO A 65 11.25 12.10 -7.82
CA PRO A 65 12.41 11.26 -8.15
C PRO A 65 13.75 11.92 -7.82
N ASN A 66 13.75 13.21 -7.48
CA ASN A 66 14.96 13.94 -7.10
C ASN A 66 15.34 13.73 -5.62
N GLU A 67 14.49 13.09 -4.82
CA GLU A 67 14.85 12.65 -3.47
C GLU A 67 15.59 11.31 -3.52
N PRO A 68 16.78 11.20 -2.92
CA PRO A 68 17.57 9.97 -3.00
C PRO A 68 16.88 8.83 -2.26
N VAL A 69 16.72 7.70 -2.96
CA VAL A 69 16.06 6.46 -2.50
C VAL A 69 16.56 5.98 -1.12
N ARG A 70 17.83 6.26 -0.76
CA ARG A 70 18.39 5.93 0.55
C ARG A 70 17.58 6.51 1.73
N CYS A 71 17.02 7.72 1.58
CA CYS A 71 16.22 8.37 2.62
C CYS A 71 14.86 7.68 2.81
N LEU A 72 14.36 7.00 1.78
CA LEU A 72 13.16 6.17 1.86
C LEU A 72 13.47 4.83 2.54
N TRP A 73 14.61 4.24 2.24
CA TRP A 73 15.06 2.97 2.83
C TRP A 73 15.36 3.10 4.33
N GLU A 74 16.07 4.15 4.74
CA GLU A 74 16.32 4.44 6.16
C GLU A 74 15.02 4.56 6.96
N ARG A 75 13.97 5.14 6.34
CA ARG A 75 12.65 5.28 6.96
C ARG A 75 11.92 3.93 7.09
N VAL A 76 11.96 3.11 6.04
CA VAL A 76 11.40 1.75 6.07
C VAL A 76 12.11 0.88 7.10
N GLU A 77 13.44 0.92 7.15
CA GLU A 77 14.25 0.18 8.12
C GLU A 77 13.97 0.63 9.56
N SER A 78 13.82 1.94 9.79
CA SER A 78 13.46 2.48 11.11
C SER A 78 12.09 2.01 11.59
N ILE A 79 11.09 2.01 10.70
CA ILE A 79 9.73 1.51 11.01
C ILE A 79 9.78 -0.01 11.27
N ALA A 80 10.45 -0.78 10.43
CA ALA A 80 10.59 -2.23 10.60
C ALA A 80 11.31 -2.61 11.90
N ALA A 81 12.39 -1.89 12.24
CA ALA A 81 13.14 -2.11 13.49
C ALA A 81 12.32 -1.76 14.74
N ALA A 82 11.54 -0.68 14.70
CA ALA A 82 10.64 -0.28 15.80
C ALA A 82 9.56 -1.34 16.07
N HIS A 83 9.06 -2.01 15.03
CA HIS A 83 8.07 -3.08 15.17
C HIS A 83 8.70 -4.41 15.62
N ALA A 84 9.91 -4.75 15.14
CA ALA A 84 10.65 -5.92 15.62
C ALA A 84 10.97 -5.82 17.12
N GLY A 85 11.32 -4.63 17.62
CA GLY A 85 11.57 -4.39 19.05
C GLY A 85 10.32 -4.56 19.93
N ARG A 86 9.13 -4.23 19.43
CA ARG A 86 7.86 -4.39 20.16
C ARG A 86 7.43 -5.85 20.30
N ILE A 87 7.85 -6.74 19.38
CA ILE A 87 7.54 -8.17 19.42
C ILE A 87 8.45 -8.91 20.42
N VAL A 88 9.67 -8.44 20.64
CA VAL A 88 10.65 -9.06 21.55
C VAL A 88 10.50 -8.59 23.02
N GLY A 89 9.85 -7.45 23.26
CA GLY A 89 9.65 -6.86 24.59
C GLY A 89 8.50 -7.43 25.43
N VAL A 90 7.88 -8.55 25.03
CA VAL A 90 6.92 -9.28 25.86
C VAL A 90 7.61 -10.53 26.42
N ALA A 91 8.40 -10.33 27.48
CA ALA A 91 8.89 -11.37 28.38
C ALA A 91 9.18 -10.74 29.76
#